data_AF-A0A6N2DUB9-F1
#
_entry.id   AF-A0A6N2DUB9-F1
#
_cell.length_a   1.000
_cell.length_b   1.000
_cell.length_c   1.000
_cell.angle_alpha   90.00
_cell.angle_beta   90.00
_cell.angle_gamma   90.00
#
_symmetry.space_group_name_H-M   'P 1'
#
loop_
_entity.id
_entity.type
_entity.pdbx_description
1 polymer ?
#
loop_
_entity_poly.entity_id
_entity_poly.type
_entity_poly.pdbx_seq_one_letter_code
_entity_poly.pdbx_strand_id
1 'polypeptide(L)' 'ERDLIRERTRAGLEAAKARGRQGGRPAKLTADQVAYARKLAKTESIRDIARSFGVSRTTLYRALA' A
#
# COMPACT_ATOMS: atom_id res chain seq x y z
N GLU A 1 13.28 8.58 31.82
CA GLU A 1 13.79 9.32 30.63
C GLU A 1 13.26 8.80 29.29
N ARG A 2 13.31 7.49 29.02
CA ARG A 2 12.81 6.90 27.75
C ARG A 2 11.31 7.07 27.51
N ASP A 3 10.51 7.17 28.57
CA ASP A 3 9.05 7.30 28.43
C ASP A 3 8.64 8.67 27.91
N LEU A 4 9.34 9.73 28.31
CA LEU A 4 9.11 11.09 27.79
C LEU A 4 9.37 11.18 26.28
N ILE A 5 10.40 10.47 25.78
CA ILE A 5 10.73 10.41 24.35
C ILE A 5 9.64 9.67 23.56
N ARG A 6 9.14 8.55 24.12
CA ARG A 6 8.04 7.77 23.52
C ARG A 6 6.76 8.59 23.43
N GLU A 7 6.44 9.31 24.50
CA GLU A 7 5.25 10.17 24.57
C GLU A 7 5.31 11.28 23.52
N ARG A 8 6.45 11.98 23.41
CA ARG A 8 6.67 13.00 22.38
C ARG A 8 6.58 12.44 20.96
N THR A 9 7.14 11.26 20.73
CA THR A 9 7.08 10.59 19.41
C THR A 9 5.64 10.26 19.04
N ARG A 10 4.85 9.72 19.97
CA ARG A 10 3.44 9.41 19.76
C ARG A 10 2.64 10.68 19.46
N ALA A 11 2.82 11.73 20.25
CA ALA A 11 2.16 13.03 20.02
C ALA A 11 2.49 13.59 18.62
N GLY A 12 3.74 13.48 18.17
CA GLY A 12 4.14 13.88 16.83
C GLY A 12 3.50 13.04 15.71
N LEU A 13 3.41 11.73 15.89
CA LEU A 13 2.75 10.83 14.96
C LEU A 13 1.25 11.11 14.85
N GLU A 14 0.57 11.34 15.97
CA GLU A 14 -0.86 11.70 15.97
C GLU A 14 -1.10 13.06 15.31
N ALA A 15 -0.26 14.06 15.57
CA ALA A 15 -0.33 15.34 14.87
C ALA A 15 -0.10 15.20 13.35
N ALA A 16 0.79 14.30 12.91
CA ALA A 16 1.01 14.02 11.50
C ALA A 16 -0.20 13.33 10.85
N LYS A 17 -0.81 12.34 11.53
CA LYS A 17 -2.04 11.68 11.08
C LYS A 17 -3.19 12.66 10.95
N ALA A 18 -3.37 13.56 11.92
CA ALA A 18 -4.41 14.60 11.88
C ALA A 18 -4.25 15.55 10.68
N ARG A 19 -3.03 15.75 10.20
CA ARG A 19 -2.72 16.50 8.96
C ARG A 19 -2.89 15.67 7.68
N GLY A 20 -3.38 14.43 7.77
CA GLY A 20 -3.61 13.55 6.62
C GLY A 20 -2.41 12.69 6.22
N ARG A 21 -1.33 12.64 7.02
CA ARG A 21 -0.24 11.68 6.73
C ARG A 21 -0.65 10.27 7.15
N GLN A 22 -0.85 9.40 6.18
CA GLN A 22 -1.17 7.98 6.40
C GLN A 22 -0.06 7.24 7.17
N GLY A 23 1.21 7.57 6.90
CA GLY A 23 2.37 6.81 7.40
C GLY A 23 2.49 5.41 6.75
N GLY A 24 3.45 4.61 7.22
CA GLY A 24 3.66 3.23 6.76
C GLY A 24 4.38 3.10 5.41
N ARG A 25 4.51 1.85 4.93
CA ARG A 25 5.14 1.55 3.65
C ARG A 25 4.17 1.87 2.50
N PRO A 26 4.58 2.62 1.47
CA PRO A 26 3.71 2.91 0.33
C PRO A 26 3.31 1.63 -0.41
N ALA A 27 2.09 1.64 -0.97
CA ALA A 27 1.60 0.57 -1.81
C ALA A 27 2.49 0.39 -3.05
N LYS A 28 2.61 -0.85 -3.51
CA LYS A 28 3.41 -1.19 -4.70
C LYS A 28 2.70 -0.89 -6.02
N LEU A 29 1.38 -0.73 -5.99
CA LEU A 29 0.55 -0.39 -7.14
C LEU A 29 -0.22 0.90 -6.83
N THR A 30 -0.33 1.77 -7.83
CA THR A 30 -1.21 2.95 -7.75
C THR A 30 -2.68 2.55 -7.94
N ALA A 31 -3.61 3.44 -7.58
CA ALA A 31 -5.04 3.20 -7.79
C ALA A 31 -5.38 2.90 -9.26
N ASP A 32 -4.77 3.63 -10.20
CA ASP A 32 -4.96 3.42 -11.64
C ASP A 32 -4.40 2.07 -12.10
N GLN A 33 -3.24 1.67 -11.57
CA GLN A 33 -2.67 0.35 -11.85
C GLN A 33 -3.56 -0.78 -11.32
N VAL A 34 -4.18 -0.60 -10.16
CA VAL A 34 -5.15 -1.56 -9.61
C VAL A 34 -6.40 -1.64 -10.48
N ALA A 35 -6.92 -0.50 -10.92
CA ALA A 35 -8.07 -0.45 -11.82
C ALA A 35 -7.76 -1.14 -13.15
N TYR A 36 -6.57 -0.91 -13.71
CA TYR A 36 -6.10 -1.56 -14.92
C TYR A 36 -5.91 -3.08 -14.71
N ALA A 37 -5.26 -3.49 -13.63
CA ALA A 37 -5.10 -4.89 -13.27
C ALA A 37 -6.44 -5.63 -13.09
N ARG A 38 -7.45 -4.96 -12.53
CA ARG A 38 -8.81 -5.52 -12.39
C ARG A 38 -9.49 -5.77 -13.74
N LYS A 39 -9.20 -4.93 -14.75
CA LYS A 39 -9.68 -5.16 -16.12
C LYS A 39 -8.96 -6.36 -16.74
N LEU A 40 -7.63 -6.41 -16.63
CA LEU A 40 -6.82 -7.52 -17.17
C LEU A 40 -7.17 -8.86 -16.53
N ALA A 41 -7.52 -8.89 -15.25
CA ALA A 41 -7.89 -10.11 -14.53
C ALA A 41 -9.12 -10.84 -15.11
N LYS A 42 -9.89 -10.19 -16.00
CA LYS A 42 -11.00 -10.83 -16.71
C LYS A 42 -10.57 -11.67 -17.91
N THR A 43 -9.38 -11.40 -18.45
CA THR A 43 -8.91 -11.98 -19.73
C THR A 43 -7.54 -12.65 -19.61
N GLU A 44 -6.73 -12.29 -18.61
CA GLU A 44 -5.37 -12.76 -18.42
C GLU A 44 -5.17 -13.46 -17.08
N SER A 45 -4.12 -14.29 -17.00
CA SER A 45 -3.77 -14.97 -15.76
C SER A 45 -3.15 -14.00 -14.74
N ILE A 46 -3.47 -14.17 -13.46
CA ILE A 46 -2.86 -13.40 -12.35
C ILE A 46 -1.33 -13.47 -12.36
N ARG A 47 -0.75 -14.57 -12.85
CA ARG A 47 0.71 -14.74 -12.96
C ARG A 47 1.30 -13.76 -13.97
N ASP A 48 0.69 -13.65 -15.15
CA ASP A 48 1.20 -12.81 -16.23
C ASP A 48 0.98 -11.34 -15.92
N ILE A 49 -0.19 -10.99 -15.37
CA ILE A 49 -0.48 -9.64 -14.87
C ILE A 49 0.57 -9.23 -13.81
N ALA A 50 0.83 -10.08 -12.82
CA ALA A 50 1.81 -9.78 -11.78
C ALA A 50 3.23 -9.58 -12.35
N ARG A 51 3.61 -10.38 -13.37
CA ARG A 51 4.88 -10.22 -14.09
C ARG A 51 4.93 -8.88 -14.83
N SER A 52 3.87 -8.49 -15.53
CA SER A 52 3.77 -7.22 -16.27
C SER A 52 3.90 -6.00 -15.35
N PHE A 53 3.36 -6.06 -14.13
CA PHE A 53 3.51 -5.00 -13.14
C PHE A 53 4.78 -5.11 -12.27
N GLY A 54 5.60 -6.16 -12.43
CA GLY A 54 6.80 -6.38 -11.62
C GLY A 54 6.51 -6.62 -10.13
N VAL A 55 5.34 -7.16 -9.80
CA VAL A 55 4.91 -7.44 -8.41
C VAL A 55 4.72 -8.93 -8.17
N SER A 56 4.71 -9.34 -6.91
CA SER A 56 4.36 -10.72 -6.57
C SER A 56 2.86 -10.97 -6.79
N ARG A 57 2.49 -12.22 -7.07
CA ARG A 57 1.07 -12.64 -7.11
C ARG A 57 0.33 -12.27 -5.82
N THR A 58 0.99 -12.38 -4.67
CA THR A 58 0.42 -12.00 -3.36
C THR A 58 0.16 -10.51 -3.24
N THR A 59 1.03 -9.66 -3.81
CA THR A 59 0.81 -8.20 -3.88
C THR A 59 -0.40 -7.90 -4.75
N LEU A 60 -0.51 -8.57 -5.90
CA LEU A 60 -1.64 -8.39 -6.81
C LEU A 60 -2.96 -8.85 -6.18
N TYR A 61 -3.00 -10.00 -5.49
CA TYR A 61 -4.20 -10.44 -4.77
C TYR A 61 -4.63 -9.45 -3.69
N ARG A 62 -3.70 -8.92 -2.90
CA ARG A 62 -4.02 -7.89 -1.89
C ARG A 62 -4.57 -6.60 -2.48
N ALA A 63 -4.18 -6.28 -3.71
CA ALA A 63 -4.64 -5.08 -4.40
C ALA A 63 -6.00 -5.28 -5.10
N LEU A 64 -6.36 -6.53 -5.43
CA LEU A 64 -7.63 -6.86 -6.10
C LEU A 64 -8.75 -7.26 -5.14
N ALA A 65 -8.40 -7.75 -3.94
CA ALA A 65 -9.32 -7.94 -2.81
C ALA A 65 -10.00 -6.63 -2.43
#